data_AF-A0A960YDL9-F1
#
_entry.id   AF-A0A960YDL9-F1
#
_cell.length_a   1.000
_cell.length_b   1.000
_cell.length_c   1.000
_cell.angle_alpha   90.00
_cell.angle_beta   90.00
_cell.angle_gamma   90.00
#
_symmetry.space_group_name_H-M   'P 1'
#
loop_
_entity.id
_entity.type
_entity.pdbx_description
1 polymer ?
#
loop_
_entity_poly.entity_id
_entity_poly.type
_entity_poly.pdbx_seq_one_letter_code
_entity_poly.pdbx_strand_id
1 'polypeptide(L)'
;MGFLTAKYYGNTILDWSIAFGIVLASVILAKIVYWISGNVFKKLASKTETKLDDIIVDMVEEPVVFAITIIGLWWAAETLTLSQEVKGWIGKVYHILIAINIAWLVERLIDSLFEEYLIPLTEKTETDLDDIIVPVVRKGVKVIIWSIGIIVGLNNAGYNVGAILAGLGIGGLALAMAAKDTISNIFGGVTILVDQPFKSGDKIEIKNHEGKVKEIGLRSTRLENMAGRLITIPNSYFAENPVENKSAEPSRKISFVLRLKYDTPSEKVEEAMTILKEICTEHASIGEPVLTSFVNFGESALEILLIYFILKEGDILQTQTDVNMQILKRYEAAKIQFAYPTRTVHIQGNEKVV
;
A
#
# COMPACT_ATOMS: atom_id res chain seq x y z
N MET A 1 52.55 55.41 18.18
CA MET A 1 51.10 55.17 18.05
C MET A 1 50.52 55.41 16.64
N GLY A 2 51.30 55.76 15.60
CA GLY A 2 50.74 56.17 14.30
C GLY A 2 50.43 55.08 13.27
N PHE A 3 50.88 53.83 13.46
CA PHE A 3 50.65 52.75 12.49
C PHE A 3 49.22 52.20 12.57
N LEU A 4 48.72 51.96 13.79
CA LEU A 4 47.40 51.33 14.01
C LEU A 4 46.21 52.21 13.60
N THR A 5 46.42 53.51 13.42
CA THR A 5 45.39 54.48 13.02
C THR A 5 45.35 54.76 11.52
N ALA A 6 46.29 54.20 10.73
CA ALA A 6 46.27 54.33 9.28
C ALA A 6 45.00 53.66 8.71
N LYS A 7 44.30 54.37 7.82
CA LYS A 7 43.02 53.92 7.26
C LYS A 7 43.18 53.34 5.86
N TYR A 8 42.62 52.15 5.66
CA TYR A 8 42.51 51.48 4.37
C TYR A 8 41.05 51.07 4.16
N TYR A 9 40.45 51.49 3.05
CA TYR A 9 39.03 51.22 2.74
C TYR A 9 38.07 51.60 3.88
N GLY A 10 38.29 52.76 4.51
CA GLY A 10 37.46 53.24 5.62
C GLY A 10 37.78 52.66 7.00
N ASN A 11 38.58 51.59 7.06
CA ASN A 11 38.91 50.83 8.26
C ASN A 11 40.34 51.10 8.73
N THR A 12 40.55 51.17 10.03
CA THR A 12 41.91 51.28 10.60
C THR A 12 42.65 49.95 10.49
N ILE A 13 43.99 49.97 10.56
CA ILE A 13 44.80 48.75 10.68
C ILE A 13 44.37 47.93 11.91
N LEU A 14 43.91 48.59 12.97
CA LEU A 14 43.35 47.93 14.16
C LEU A 14 42.08 47.12 13.83
N ASP A 15 41.14 47.68 13.06
CA ASP A 15 39.89 47.00 12.68
C ASP A 15 40.17 45.75 11.84
N TRP A 16 41.10 45.86 10.87
CA TRP A 16 41.56 44.72 10.08
C TRP A 16 42.26 43.65 10.94
N SER A 17 43.05 44.07 11.93
CA SER A 17 43.71 43.14 12.86
C SER A 17 42.71 42.41 13.75
N ILE A 18 41.65 43.10 14.21
CA ILE A 18 40.56 42.50 14.97
C ILE A 18 39.79 41.49 14.12
N ALA A 19 39.39 41.87 12.90
CA ALA A 19 38.70 40.97 11.98
C ALA A 19 39.53 39.72 11.68
N PHE A 20 40.82 39.88 11.38
CA PHE A 20 41.75 38.77 11.18
C PHE A 20 41.88 37.88 12.42
N GLY A 21 41.95 38.49 13.61
CA GLY A 21 41.97 37.78 14.89
C GLY A 21 40.72 36.94 15.11
N ILE A 22 39.53 37.45 14.77
CA ILE A 22 38.25 36.70 14.86
C ILE A 22 38.26 35.52 13.90
N VAL A 23 38.68 35.70 12.64
CA VAL A 23 38.78 34.60 11.67
C VAL A 23 39.73 33.53 12.18
N LEU A 24 40.93 33.92 12.63
CA LEU A 24 41.92 32.99 13.17
C LEU A 24 41.36 32.23 14.39
N ALA A 25 40.73 32.95 15.33
CA ALA A 25 40.11 32.35 16.51
C ALA A 25 38.97 31.38 16.14
N SER A 26 38.15 31.71 15.14
CA SER A 26 37.07 30.84 14.68
C SER A 26 37.60 29.56 14.03
N VAL A 27 38.66 29.63 13.24
CA VAL A 27 39.32 28.46 12.62
C VAL A 27 39.99 27.60 13.69
N ILE A 28 40.64 28.22 14.68
CA ILE A 28 41.21 27.51 15.82
C ILE A 28 40.11 26.81 16.62
N LEU A 29 39.01 27.51 16.91
CA LEU A 29 37.86 26.94 17.60
C LEU A 29 37.25 25.78 16.81
N ALA A 30 37.07 25.93 15.50
CA ALA A 30 36.57 24.87 14.62
C ALA A 30 37.50 23.65 14.65
N LYS A 31 38.83 23.83 14.60
CA LYS A 31 39.81 22.76 14.76
C LYS A 31 39.78 22.10 16.14
N ILE A 32 39.58 22.89 17.20
CA ILE A 32 39.43 22.36 18.57
C ILE A 32 38.16 21.52 18.65
N VAL A 33 37.03 22.01 18.13
CA VAL A 33 35.77 21.26 18.13
C VAL A 33 35.89 19.97 17.32
N TYR A 34 36.52 20.01 16.14
CA TYR A 34 36.86 18.82 15.36
C TYR A 34 37.70 17.83 16.17
N TRP A 35 38.78 18.32 16.81
CA TRP A 35 39.64 17.49 17.64
C TRP A 35 38.90 16.90 18.85
N ILE A 36 38.09 17.69 19.57
CA ILE A 36 37.29 17.22 20.71
C ILE A 36 36.27 16.18 20.25
N SER A 37 35.59 16.40 19.13
CA SER A 37 34.65 15.45 18.56
C SER A 37 35.33 14.11 18.28
N GLY A 38 36.44 14.14 17.53
CA GLY A 38 37.20 12.94 17.17
C GLY A 38 37.85 12.20 18.35
N ASN A 39 38.37 12.92 19.36
CA ASN A 39 39.16 12.31 20.44
C ASN A 39 38.42 12.09 21.75
N VAL A 40 37.36 12.87 22.02
CA VAL A 40 36.63 12.86 23.30
C VAL A 40 35.21 12.35 23.10
N PHE A 41 34.42 12.98 22.23
CA PHE A 41 33.02 12.57 22.04
C PHE A 41 32.90 11.18 21.43
N LYS A 42 33.71 10.85 20.41
CA LYS A 42 33.76 9.47 19.88
C LYS A 42 34.16 8.42 20.92
N LYS A 43 35.06 8.75 21.87
CA LYS A 43 35.46 7.83 22.96
C LYS A 43 34.43 7.70 24.08
N LEU A 44 33.58 8.70 24.24
CA LEU A 44 32.49 8.67 25.21
C LEU A 44 31.27 7.94 24.63
N ALA A 45 30.94 8.25 23.38
CA ALA A 45 29.87 7.60 22.64
C ALA A 45 30.13 6.09 22.47
N SER A 46 31.38 5.67 22.28
CA SER A 46 31.73 4.25 22.17
C SER A 46 31.59 3.47 23.48
N LYS A 47 31.28 4.14 24.59
CA LYS A 47 31.02 3.54 25.90
C LYS A 47 29.52 3.44 26.21
N THR A 48 28.68 4.04 25.38
CA THR A 48 27.23 3.94 25.52
C THR A 48 26.74 2.62 24.95
N GLU A 49 25.61 2.12 25.46
CA GLU A 49 25.03 0.86 24.98
C GLU A 49 24.45 0.98 23.56
N THR A 50 24.18 2.20 23.09
CA THR A 50 23.55 2.44 21.78
C THR A 50 24.57 2.92 20.74
N LYS A 51 24.49 2.35 19.54
CA LYS A 51 25.32 2.78 18.38
C LYS A 51 24.92 4.14 17.80
N LEU A 52 23.74 4.65 18.18
CA LEU A 52 23.22 5.95 17.73
C LEU A 52 24.14 7.10 18.14
N ASP A 53 24.70 7.01 19.34
CA ASP A 53 25.51 8.10 19.90
C ASP A 53 26.81 8.29 19.09
N ASP A 54 27.44 7.19 18.67
CA ASP A 54 28.66 7.21 17.85
C ASP A 54 28.40 7.82 16.47
N ILE A 55 27.28 7.41 15.87
CA ILE A 55 26.81 7.90 14.57
C ILE A 55 26.51 9.39 14.61
N ILE A 56 25.74 9.84 15.61
CA ILE A 56 25.33 11.24 15.72
C ILE A 56 26.57 12.13 15.85
N VAL A 57 27.55 11.74 16.67
CA VAL A 57 28.79 12.50 16.83
C VAL A 57 29.53 12.64 15.51
N ASP A 58 29.68 11.55 14.75
CA ASP A 58 30.38 11.59 13.45
C ASP A 58 29.64 12.42 12.38
N MET A 59 28.31 12.36 12.37
CA MET A 59 27.49 13.09 11.40
C MET A 59 27.40 14.59 11.69
N VAL A 60 27.44 14.99 12.98
CA VAL A 60 27.32 16.39 13.41
C VAL A 60 28.66 17.14 13.35
N GLU A 61 29.78 16.43 13.47
CA GLU A 61 31.13 17.00 13.56
C GLU A 61 31.45 17.99 12.43
N GLU A 62 31.43 17.55 11.17
CA GLU A 62 31.84 18.40 10.05
C GLU A 62 30.86 19.56 9.78
N PRO A 63 29.52 19.37 9.84
CA PRO A 63 28.59 20.48 9.74
C PRO A 63 28.76 21.54 10.84
N VAL A 64 29.03 21.14 12.09
CA VAL A 64 29.26 22.10 13.19
C VAL A 64 30.56 22.88 12.99
N VAL A 65 31.63 22.21 12.56
CA VAL A 65 32.92 22.86 12.23
C VAL A 65 32.74 23.89 11.11
N PHE A 66 31.98 23.55 10.08
CA PHE A 66 31.64 24.48 9.00
C PHE A 66 30.78 25.65 9.49
N ALA A 67 29.77 25.40 10.33
CA ALA A 67 28.93 26.44 10.92
C ALA A 67 29.74 27.43 11.77
N ILE A 68 30.64 26.94 12.63
CA ILE A 68 31.54 27.79 13.45
C ILE A 68 32.38 28.69 12.55
N THR A 69 32.90 28.15 11.44
CA THR A 69 33.69 28.91 10.47
C THR A 69 32.86 30.01 9.81
N ILE A 70 31.63 29.69 9.38
CA ILE A 70 30.71 30.67 8.77
C ILE A 70 30.34 31.79 9.77
N ILE A 71 30.02 31.43 11.01
CA ILE A 71 29.69 32.38 12.08
C ILE A 71 30.89 33.29 12.39
N GLY A 72 32.10 32.73 12.43
CA GLY A 72 33.33 33.50 12.62
C GLY A 72 33.59 34.50 11.50
N LEU A 73 33.40 34.08 10.24
CA LEU A 73 33.52 34.97 9.07
C LEU A 73 32.47 36.09 9.10
N TRP A 74 31.23 35.78 9.48
CA TRP A 74 30.17 36.77 9.65
C TRP A 74 30.54 37.81 10.72
N TRP A 75 31.00 37.34 11.89
CA TRP A 75 31.36 38.23 12.98
C TRP A 75 32.57 39.11 12.63
N ALA A 76 33.55 38.57 11.91
CA ALA A 76 34.69 39.34 11.39
C ALA A 76 34.28 40.37 10.33
N ALA A 77 33.24 40.10 9.53
CA ALA A 77 32.74 41.05 8.55
C ALA A 77 31.99 42.23 9.24
N GLU A 78 31.31 41.98 10.35
CA GLU A 78 30.60 43.02 11.10
C GLU A 78 31.51 44.01 11.83
N THR A 79 32.76 43.61 12.15
CA THR A 79 33.74 44.55 12.74
C THR A 79 34.30 45.54 11.72
N LEU A 80 34.11 45.29 10.42
CA LEU A 80 34.59 46.16 9.36
C LEU A 80 33.49 47.13 8.90
N THR A 81 33.89 48.38 8.69
CA THR A 81 33.11 49.42 7.99
C THR A 81 33.14 49.15 6.50
N LEU A 82 32.18 48.35 6.03
CA LEU A 82 31.98 48.01 4.61
C LEU A 82 30.85 48.86 4.00
N SER A 83 30.86 49.02 2.67
CA SER A 83 29.74 49.66 1.97
C SER A 83 28.47 48.83 2.13
N GLN A 84 27.30 49.48 2.05
CA GLN A 84 26.02 48.80 2.23
C GLN A 84 25.79 47.69 1.19
N GLU A 85 26.29 47.87 -0.04
CA GLU A 85 26.24 46.85 -1.10
C GLU A 85 27.03 45.60 -0.71
N VAL A 86 28.24 45.78 -0.19
CA VAL A 86 29.11 44.66 0.22
C VAL A 86 28.52 43.96 1.44
N LYS A 87 28.03 44.69 2.46
CA LYS A 87 27.34 44.10 3.62
C LYS A 87 26.11 43.29 3.19
N GLY A 88 25.30 43.85 2.30
CA GLY A 88 24.13 43.16 1.74
C GLY A 88 24.51 41.87 1.02
N TRP A 89 25.55 41.88 0.20
CA TRP A 89 26.02 40.68 -0.50
C TRP A 89 26.57 39.61 0.47
N ILE A 90 27.36 40.01 1.47
CA ILE A 90 27.86 39.10 2.51
C ILE A 90 26.70 38.47 3.29
N GLY A 91 25.67 39.24 3.64
CA GLY A 91 24.45 38.73 4.30
C GLY A 91 23.73 37.66 3.48
N LYS A 92 23.58 37.90 2.17
CA LYS A 92 22.98 36.92 1.25
C LYS A 92 23.78 35.62 1.21
N VAL A 93 25.10 35.73 1.07
CA VAL A 93 26.00 34.56 1.05
C VAL A 93 25.93 33.81 2.39
N TYR A 94 25.96 34.52 3.52
CA TYR A 94 25.83 33.93 4.85
C TYR A 94 24.55 33.11 5.02
N HIS A 95 23.39 33.68 4.66
CA HIS A 95 22.11 32.97 4.76
C HIS A 95 22.05 31.73 3.88
N ILE A 96 22.62 31.78 2.67
CA ILE A 96 22.69 30.62 1.76
C ILE A 96 23.61 29.54 2.35
N LEU A 97 24.80 29.92 2.84
CA LEU A 97 25.77 28.98 3.41
C LEU A 97 25.23 28.28 4.66
N ILE A 98 24.56 29.02 5.55
CA ILE A 98 23.89 28.42 6.72
C ILE A 98 22.77 27.47 6.30
N ALA A 99 21.92 27.84 5.34
CA ALA A 99 20.84 26.96 4.89
C ALA A 99 21.38 25.67 4.26
N ILE A 100 22.44 25.76 3.45
CA ILE A 100 23.15 24.61 2.88
C ILE A 100 23.78 23.74 3.97
N ASN A 101 24.41 24.35 4.98
CA ASN A 101 25.00 23.62 6.09
C ASN A 101 23.94 22.84 6.90
N ILE A 102 22.79 23.45 7.17
CA ILE A 102 21.68 22.77 7.84
C ILE A 102 21.13 21.64 6.97
N ALA A 103 20.92 21.87 5.67
CA ALA A 103 20.46 20.83 4.76
C ALA A 103 21.43 19.65 4.68
N TRP A 104 22.74 19.94 4.65
CA TRP A 104 23.79 18.93 4.68
C TRP A 104 23.81 18.15 6.00
N LEU A 105 23.66 18.82 7.14
CA LEU A 105 23.55 18.16 8.45
C LEU A 105 22.35 17.19 8.48
N VAL A 106 21.18 17.67 8.06
CA VAL A 106 19.95 16.84 8.03
C VAL A 106 20.12 15.68 7.06
N GLU A 107 20.71 15.91 5.89
CA GLU A 107 20.97 14.86 4.92
C GLU A 107 21.87 13.77 5.48
N ARG A 108 23.00 14.12 6.12
CA ARG A 108 23.91 13.16 6.75
C ARG A 108 23.25 12.36 7.86
N LEU A 109 22.46 13.01 8.71
CA LEU A 109 21.73 12.33 9.78
C LEU A 109 20.76 11.29 9.21
N ILE A 110 19.97 11.68 8.21
CA ILE A 110 19.04 10.76 7.55
C ILE A 110 19.79 9.64 6.83
N ASP A 111 20.87 9.96 6.12
CA ASP A 111 21.67 9.00 5.37
C ASP A 111 22.24 7.92 6.29
N SER A 112 22.71 8.33 7.47
CA SER A 112 23.21 7.40 8.47
C SER A 112 22.10 6.54 9.09
N LEU A 113 20.87 7.05 9.22
CA LEU A 113 19.74 6.22 9.63
C LEU A 113 19.43 5.15 8.57
N PHE A 114 19.55 5.49 7.28
CA PHE A 114 19.42 4.49 6.22
C PHE A 114 20.49 3.40 6.35
N GLU A 115 21.75 3.77 6.59
CA GLU A 115 22.87 2.84 6.69
C GLU A 115 22.84 1.95 7.93
N GLU A 116 22.49 2.48 9.09
CA GLU A 116 22.51 1.70 10.34
C GLU A 116 21.21 0.90 10.57
N TYR A 117 20.06 1.42 10.13
CA TYR A 117 18.76 0.81 10.43
C TYR A 117 18.11 0.15 9.23
N LEU A 118 18.01 0.84 8.09
CA LEU A 118 17.24 0.29 6.97
C LEU A 118 18.02 -0.78 6.21
N ILE A 119 19.29 -0.54 5.85
CA ILE A 119 20.09 -1.49 5.07
C ILE A 119 20.28 -2.84 5.80
N PRO A 120 20.62 -2.90 7.10
CA PRO A 120 20.79 -4.17 7.79
C PRO A 120 19.47 -4.93 8.03
N LEU A 121 18.32 -4.24 7.95
CA LEU A 121 17.01 -4.90 7.94
C LEU A 121 16.75 -5.55 6.59
N THR A 122 17.16 -4.91 5.49
CA THR A 122 16.99 -5.46 4.13
C THR A 122 17.88 -6.66 3.83
N GLU A 123 19.09 -6.71 4.40
CA GLU A 123 19.97 -7.88 4.27
C GLU A 123 19.44 -9.15 4.97
N LYS A 124 18.47 -8.98 5.89
CA LYS A 124 17.82 -10.09 6.60
C LYS A 124 16.55 -10.58 5.91
N THR A 125 16.07 -9.85 4.91
CA THR A 125 14.90 -10.21 4.11
C THR A 125 15.36 -10.93 2.83
N GLU A 126 14.74 -12.06 2.49
CA GLU A 126 15.04 -12.80 1.25
C GLU A 126 14.43 -12.15 -0.02
N THR A 127 14.03 -10.87 0.04
CA THR A 127 13.16 -10.25 -0.98
C THR A 127 13.91 -9.24 -1.83
N ASP A 128 13.99 -9.49 -3.16
CA ASP A 128 14.59 -8.59 -4.16
C ASP A 128 13.95 -7.17 -4.25
N LEU A 129 12.83 -6.94 -3.56
CA LEU A 129 12.13 -5.66 -3.53
C LEU A 129 12.88 -4.60 -2.71
N ASP A 130 13.57 -5.02 -1.66
CA ASP A 130 14.25 -4.12 -0.74
C ASP A 130 15.43 -3.43 -1.42
N ASP A 131 16.14 -4.16 -2.27
CA ASP A 131 17.26 -3.68 -3.09
C ASP A 131 16.86 -2.61 -4.11
N ILE A 132 15.58 -2.54 -4.47
CA ILE A 132 15.05 -1.55 -5.41
C ILE A 132 14.43 -0.37 -4.65
N ILE A 133 13.65 -0.63 -3.60
CA ILE A 133 12.89 0.40 -2.89
C ILE A 133 13.82 1.29 -2.06
N VAL A 134 14.77 0.71 -1.31
CA VAL A 134 15.61 1.49 -0.39
C VAL A 134 16.45 2.55 -1.12
N PRO A 135 17.16 2.25 -2.24
CA PRO A 135 17.91 3.27 -2.97
C PRO A 135 17.03 4.38 -3.54
N VAL A 136 15.82 4.04 -4.02
CA VAL A 136 14.87 5.02 -4.56
C VAL A 136 14.39 5.98 -3.47
N VAL A 137 13.99 5.45 -2.31
CA VAL A 137 13.54 6.27 -1.18
C VAL A 137 14.69 7.12 -0.64
N ARG A 138 15.88 6.55 -0.43
CA ARG A 138 17.08 7.27 0.03
C ARG A 138 17.41 8.44 -0.89
N LYS A 139 17.45 8.21 -2.21
CA LYS A 139 17.71 9.26 -3.20
C LYS A 139 16.59 10.31 -3.25
N GLY A 140 15.33 9.89 -3.15
CA GLY A 140 14.17 10.79 -3.11
C GLY A 140 14.21 11.74 -1.92
N VAL A 141 14.51 11.23 -0.73
CA VAL A 141 14.66 12.03 0.49
C VAL A 141 15.81 13.03 0.36
N LYS A 142 16.98 12.63 -0.19
CA LYS A 142 18.09 13.57 -0.46
C LYS A 142 17.66 14.71 -1.38
N VAL A 143 16.97 14.42 -2.48
CA VAL A 143 16.48 15.45 -3.42
C VAL A 143 15.54 16.43 -2.72
N ILE A 144 14.65 15.95 -1.84
CA ILE A 144 13.73 16.80 -1.08
C ILE A 144 14.51 17.71 -0.11
N ILE A 145 15.43 17.15 0.68
CA ILE A 145 16.22 17.91 1.67
C ILE A 145 17.00 19.04 0.99
N TRP A 146 17.71 18.73 -0.10
CA TRP A 146 18.49 19.73 -0.84
C TRP A 146 17.61 20.78 -1.51
N SER A 147 16.46 20.40 -2.08
CA SER A 147 15.51 21.34 -2.67
C SER A 147 15.00 22.33 -1.61
N ILE A 148 14.62 21.85 -0.43
CA ILE A 148 14.18 22.69 0.69
C ILE A 148 15.32 23.60 1.15
N GLY A 149 16.54 23.05 1.33
CA GLY A 149 17.71 23.82 1.75
C GLY A 149 18.02 24.99 0.81
N ILE A 150 17.99 24.76 -0.50
CA ILE A 150 18.20 25.80 -1.52
C ILE A 150 17.11 26.87 -1.42
N ILE A 151 15.84 26.48 -1.32
CA ILE A 151 14.71 27.41 -1.25
C ILE A 151 14.80 28.28 0.01
N VAL A 152 15.07 27.67 1.17
CA VAL A 152 15.23 28.39 2.43
C VAL A 152 16.41 29.36 2.37
N GLY A 153 17.54 28.92 1.79
CA GLY A 153 18.72 29.76 1.59
C GLY A 153 18.44 30.98 0.71
N LEU A 154 17.77 30.77 -0.43
CA LEU A 154 17.37 31.85 -1.33
C LEU A 154 16.37 32.81 -0.68
N ASN A 155 15.36 32.29 0.03
CA ASN A 155 14.36 33.12 0.70
C ASN A 155 14.99 33.99 1.79
N ASN A 156 15.87 33.41 2.62
CA ASN A 156 16.58 34.14 3.67
C ASN A 156 17.58 35.17 3.10
N ALA A 157 18.12 34.92 1.90
CA ALA A 157 18.91 35.90 1.15
C ALA A 157 18.06 37.00 0.47
N GLY A 158 16.76 37.04 0.72
CA GLY A 158 15.85 38.07 0.20
C GLY A 158 15.42 37.87 -1.25
N TYR A 159 15.64 36.70 -1.84
CA TYR A 159 15.07 36.35 -3.14
C TYR A 159 13.61 35.93 -2.99
N ASN A 160 12.77 36.33 -3.94
CA ASN A 160 11.39 35.84 -4.00
C ASN A 160 11.36 34.41 -4.55
N VAL A 161 11.15 33.44 -3.66
CA VAL A 161 11.05 32.02 -4.02
C VAL A 161 9.63 31.56 -4.37
N GLY A 162 8.65 32.47 -4.42
CA GLY A 162 7.26 32.15 -4.68
C GLY A 162 7.04 31.42 -6.01
N ALA A 163 7.74 31.83 -7.06
CA ALA A 163 7.67 31.15 -8.36
C ALA A 163 8.25 29.73 -8.32
N ILE A 164 9.34 29.51 -7.57
CA ILE A 164 9.98 28.20 -7.40
C ILE A 164 9.04 27.28 -6.60
N LEU A 165 8.49 27.78 -5.50
CA LEU A 165 7.52 27.07 -4.67
C LEU A 165 6.26 26.71 -5.46
N ALA A 166 5.72 27.64 -6.26
CA ALA A 166 4.57 27.38 -7.12
C ALA A 166 4.89 26.30 -8.16
N GLY A 167 6.05 26.38 -8.82
CA GLY A 167 6.50 25.38 -9.80
C GLY A 167 6.69 23.99 -9.18
N LEU A 168 7.32 23.90 -8.00
CA LEU A 168 7.47 22.65 -7.26
C LEU A 168 6.14 22.11 -6.74
N GLY A 169 5.20 22.98 -6.36
CA GLY A 169 3.85 22.57 -5.96
C GLY A 169 3.09 21.91 -7.12
N ILE A 170 3.11 22.53 -8.30
CA ILE A 170 2.48 21.97 -9.51
C ILE A 170 3.22 20.70 -9.97
N GLY A 171 4.55 20.71 -9.98
CA GLY A 171 5.36 19.54 -10.33
C GLY A 171 5.17 18.37 -9.36
N GLY A 172 5.08 18.66 -8.06
CA GLY A 172 4.79 17.69 -7.02
C GLY A 172 3.39 17.10 -7.14
N LEU A 173 2.39 17.92 -7.49
CA LEU A 173 1.04 17.44 -7.78
C LEU A 173 1.03 16.51 -9.01
N ALA A 174 1.72 16.89 -10.09
CA ALA A 174 1.83 16.05 -11.27
C ALA A 174 2.50 14.70 -10.96
N LEU A 175 3.57 14.70 -10.16
CA LEU A 175 4.23 13.48 -9.71
C LEU A 175 3.32 12.63 -8.82
N ALA A 176 2.58 13.25 -7.89
CA ALA A 176 1.63 12.56 -7.02
C ALA A 176 0.49 11.92 -7.83
N MET A 177 -0.03 12.62 -8.85
CA MET A 177 -1.03 12.07 -9.76
C MET A 177 -0.47 10.89 -10.57
N ALA A 178 0.78 10.97 -11.04
CA ALA A 178 1.42 9.87 -11.75
C ALA A 178 1.68 8.65 -10.84
N ALA A 179 1.98 8.86 -9.56
CA ALA A 179 2.23 7.80 -8.59
C ALA A 179 0.95 7.23 -7.94
N LYS A 180 -0.21 7.86 -8.17
CA LYS A 180 -1.48 7.54 -7.50
C LYS A 180 -1.82 6.06 -7.55
N ASP A 181 -1.72 5.43 -8.72
CA ASP A 181 -2.12 4.04 -8.89
C ASP A 181 -1.15 3.06 -8.21
N THR A 182 0.15 3.38 -8.21
CA THR A 182 1.15 2.60 -7.48
C THR A 182 0.87 2.63 -5.98
N ILE A 183 0.63 3.81 -5.43
CA ILE A 183 0.32 4.00 -4.01
C ILE A 183 -0.99 3.29 -3.64
N SER A 184 -2.03 3.45 -4.46
CA SER A 184 -3.33 2.80 -4.25
C SER A 184 -3.21 1.27 -4.19
N ASN A 185 -2.36 0.68 -5.05
CA ASN A 185 -2.11 -0.77 -5.03
C ASN A 185 -1.34 -1.22 -3.79
N ILE A 186 -0.36 -0.44 -3.32
CA ILE A 186 0.36 -0.77 -2.08
C ILE A 186 -0.60 -0.75 -0.89
N PHE A 187 -1.42 0.30 -0.76
CA PHE A 187 -2.42 0.38 0.30
C PHE A 187 -3.45 -0.74 0.19
N GLY A 188 -3.93 -1.07 -1.02
CA GLY A 188 -4.79 -2.23 -1.22
C GLY A 188 -4.14 -3.54 -0.76
N GLY A 189 -2.84 -3.71 -0.99
CA GLY A 189 -2.09 -4.88 -0.53
C GLY A 189 -2.01 -4.96 0.99
N VAL A 190 -1.71 -3.83 1.65
CA VAL A 190 -1.70 -3.73 3.11
C VAL A 190 -3.08 -4.04 3.69
N THR A 191 -4.15 -3.49 3.12
CA THR A 191 -5.53 -3.77 3.55
C THR A 191 -5.86 -5.26 3.45
N ILE A 192 -5.51 -5.93 2.35
CA ILE A 192 -5.71 -7.39 2.22
C ILE A 192 -4.95 -8.15 3.33
N LEU A 193 -3.72 -7.74 3.64
CA LEU A 193 -2.90 -8.41 4.66
C LEU A 193 -3.42 -8.18 6.09
N VAL A 194 -3.93 -6.98 6.39
CA VAL A 194 -4.42 -6.59 7.72
C VAL A 194 -5.83 -7.14 7.96
N ASP A 195 -6.76 -6.93 7.04
CA ASP A 195 -8.16 -7.30 7.21
C ASP A 195 -8.41 -8.79 6.86
N GLN A 196 -7.49 -9.40 6.11
CA GLN A 196 -7.54 -10.80 5.68
C GLN A 196 -8.91 -11.27 5.17
N PRO A 197 -9.55 -10.57 4.20
CA PRO A 197 -10.80 -11.03 3.60
C PRO A 197 -10.65 -12.40 2.90
N PHE A 198 -9.41 -12.73 2.50
CA PHE A 198 -9.01 -14.03 1.99
C PHE A 198 -7.51 -14.25 2.25
N LYS A 199 -7.07 -15.50 2.14
CA LYS A 199 -5.68 -15.91 2.32
C LYS A 199 -5.13 -16.60 1.07
N SER A 200 -3.81 -16.72 0.99
CA SER A 200 -3.20 -17.57 -0.03
C SER A 200 -3.75 -18.99 0.10
N GLY A 201 -4.17 -19.58 -1.01
CA GLY A 201 -4.84 -20.87 -1.06
C GLY A 201 -6.38 -20.82 -1.05
N ASP A 202 -7.00 -19.70 -0.68
CA ASP A 202 -8.45 -19.57 -0.74
C ASP A 202 -8.95 -19.51 -2.19
N LYS A 203 -10.12 -20.09 -2.45
CA LYS A 203 -10.86 -19.89 -3.68
C LYS A 203 -11.76 -18.68 -3.51
N ILE A 204 -11.58 -17.68 -4.36
CA ILE A 204 -12.33 -16.43 -4.29
C ILE A 204 -12.97 -16.11 -5.65
N GLU A 205 -14.00 -15.29 -5.60
CA GLU A 205 -14.61 -14.66 -6.77
C GLU A 205 -14.69 -13.15 -6.57
N ILE A 206 -14.26 -12.41 -7.59
CA ILE A 206 -14.34 -10.95 -7.64
C ILE A 206 -14.77 -10.51 -9.05
N LYS A 207 -15.96 -9.90 -9.13
CA LYS A 207 -16.64 -9.58 -10.40
C LYS A 207 -16.67 -10.79 -11.36
N ASN A 208 -15.88 -10.75 -12.43
CA ASN A 208 -15.82 -11.78 -13.48
C ASN A 208 -14.58 -12.70 -13.35
N HIS A 209 -13.86 -12.62 -12.23
CA HIS A 209 -12.66 -13.40 -11.99
C HIS A 209 -12.90 -14.37 -10.84
N GLU A 210 -12.83 -15.66 -11.12
CA GLU A 210 -12.86 -16.72 -10.12
C GLU A 210 -11.57 -17.54 -10.20
N GLY A 211 -10.99 -17.83 -9.04
CA GLY A 211 -9.80 -18.67 -8.96
C GLY A 211 -9.28 -18.87 -7.55
N LYS A 212 -8.28 -19.73 -7.42
CA LYS A 212 -7.54 -19.96 -6.18
C LYS A 212 -6.43 -18.93 -6.04
N VAL A 213 -6.33 -18.26 -4.91
CA VAL A 213 -5.25 -17.31 -4.61
C VAL A 213 -3.93 -18.07 -4.54
N LYS A 214 -2.98 -17.70 -5.40
CA LYS A 214 -1.62 -18.28 -5.41
C LYS A 214 -0.65 -17.46 -4.59
N GLU A 215 -0.73 -16.15 -4.73
CA GLU A 215 0.24 -15.22 -4.17
C GLU A 215 -0.43 -13.86 -3.97
N ILE A 216 -0.21 -13.26 -2.80
CA ILE A 216 -0.57 -11.88 -2.50
C ILE A 216 0.74 -11.09 -2.50
N GLY A 217 1.04 -10.43 -3.61
CA GLY A 217 2.23 -9.58 -3.73
C GLY A 217 1.97 -8.16 -3.23
N LEU A 218 3.00 -7.32 -3.22
CA LEU A 218 2.92 -5.93 -2.73
C LEU A 218 1.89 -5.08 -3.49
N ARG A 219 1.85 -5.19 -4.83
CA ARG A 219 0.97 -4.38 -5.71
C ARG A 219 -0.16 -5.16 -6.37
N SER A 220 -0.09 -6.48 -6.36
CA SER A 220 -1.02 -7.33 -7.11
C SER A 220 -1.13 -8.70 -6.50
N THR A 221 -2.32 -9.29 -6.61
CA THR A 221 -2.64 -10.65 -6.20
C THR A 221 -2.81 -11.52 -7.43
N ARG A 222 -2.30 -12.75 -7.38
CA ARG A 222 -2.39 -13.73 -8.48
C ARG A 222 -3.41 -14.80 -8.14
N LEU A 223 -4.36 -15.02 -9.05
CA LEU A 223 -5.37 -16.08 -8.97
C LEU A 223 -5.10 -17.14 -10.04
N GLU A 224 -5.25 -18.41 -9.72
CA GLU A 224 -5.28 -19.50 -10.70
C GLU A 224 -6.74 -19.93 -10.94
N ASN A 225 -7.22 -19.79 -12.17
CA ASN A 225 -8.58 -20.22 -12.51
C ASN A 225 -8.66 -21.74 -12.72
N MET A 226 -9.87 -22.27 -12.90
CA MET A 226 -10.09 -23.72 -13.13
C MET A 226 -9.40 -24.27 -14.40
N ALA A 227 -8.99 -23.40 -15.33
CA ALA A 227 -8.24 -23.78 -16.52
C ALA A 227 -6.71 -23.75 -16.31
N GLY A 228 -6.24 -23.53 -15.07
CA GLY A 228 -4.82 -23.45 -14.72
C GLY A 228 -4.12 -22.15 -15.15
N ARG A 229 -4.87 -21.10 -15.51
CA ARG A 229 -4.30 -19.82 -15.95
C ARG A 229 -4.13 -18.88 -14.78
N LEU A 230 -2.97 -18.21 -14.71
CA LEU A 230 -2.69 -17.16 -13.74
C LEU A 230 -3.29 -15.83 -14.19
N ILE A 231 -4.17 -15.28 -13.38
CA ILE A 231 -4.80 -13.97 -13.52
C ILE A 231 -4.15 -13.05 -12.48
N THR A 232 -3.48 -11.99 -12.94
CA THR A 232 -2.85 -10.99 -12.05
C THR A 232 -3.77 -9.80 -11.93
N ILE A 233 -4.19 -9.49 -10.70
CA ILE A 233 -5.15 -8.42 -10.42
C ILE A 233 -4.47 -7.39 -9.50
N PRO A 234 -4.53 -6.09 -9.81
CA PRO A 234 -4.00 -5.04 -8.93
C PRO A 234 -4.69 -5.09 -7.56
N ASN A 235 -3.94 -4.88 -6.47
CA ASN A 235 -4.48 -4.99 -5.13
C ASN A 235 -5.57 -3.93 -4.83
N SER A 236 -5.49 -2.74 -5.43
CA SER A 236 -6.53 -1.71 -5.29
C SER A 236 -7.90 -2.21 -5.77
N TYR A 237 -7.91 -3.11 -6.75
CA TYR A 237 -9.14 -3.70 -7.28
C TYR A 237 -9.88 -4.54 -6.23
N PHE A 238 -9.17 -5.20 -5.31
CA PHE A 238 -9.80 -5.94 -4.20
C PHE A 238 -10.27 -5.01 -3.08
N ALA A 239 -9.60 -3.89 -2.87
CA ALA A 239 -10.03 -2.89 -1.89
C ALA A 239 -11.30 -2.13 -2.34
N GLU A 240 -11.47 -1.95 -3.65
CA GLU A 240 -12.59 -1.20 -4.23
C GLU A 240 -13.83 -2.06 -4.55
N ASN A 241 -13.72 -3.39 -4.51
CA ASN A 241 -14.80 -4.28 -4.94
C ASN A 241 -15.08 -5.38 -3.91
N PRO A 242 -16.35 -5.81 -3.75
CA PRO A 242 -16.67 -6.93 -2.87
C PRO A 242 -16.01 -8.22 -3.37
N VAL A 243 -15.52 -9.02 -2.42
CA VAL A 243 -14.86 -10.30 -2.69
C VAL A 243 -15.67 -11.40 -2.01
N GLU A 244 -16.07 -12.41 -2.77
CA GLU A 244 -16.69 -13.62 -2.23
C GLU A 244 -15.61 -14.66 -1.94
N ASN A 245 -15.40 -14.96 -0.65
CA ASN A 245 -14.50 -16.03 -0.25
C ASN A 245 -15.25 -17.37 -0.23
N LYS A 246 -15.19 -18.10 -1.34
CA LYS A 246 -15.83 -19.41 -1.49
C LYS A 246 -15.21 -20.47 -0.58
N SER A 247 -13.96 -20.31 -0.15
CA SER A 247 -13.29 -21.21 0.80
C SER A 247 -13.68 -20.98 2.26
N ALA A 248 -14.17 -19.79 2.60
CA ALA A 248 -14.62 -19.46 3.95
C ALA A 248 -16.00 -20.02 4.28
N GLU A 249 -16.75 -20.51 3.29
CA GLU A 249 -18.09 -21.05 3.54
C GLU A 249 -18.06 -22.26 4.50
N PRO A 250 -19.03 -22.36 5.43
CA PRO A 250 -19.17 -23.53 6.31
C PRO A 250 -19.86 -24.71 5.60
N SER A 251 -20.69 -24.41 4.60
CA SER A 251 -21.39 -25.38 3.77
C SER A 251 -21.82 -24.73 2.45
N ARG A 252 -21.97 -25.53 1.40
CA ARG A 252 -22.39 -25.08 0.07
C ARG A 252 -23.89 -25.27 -0.09
N LYS A 253 -24.63 -24.17 -0.22
CA LYS A 253 -26.06 -24.20 -0.54
C LYS A 253 -26.28 -24.70 -1.98
N ILE A 254 -27.12 -25.72 -2.14
CA ILE A 254 -27.69 -26.15 -3.40
C ILE A 254 -29.18 -25.85 -3.38
N SER A 255 -29.72 -25.32 -4.48
CA SER A 255 -31.12 -24.91 -4.60
C SER A 255 -31.60 -25.14 -6.02
N PHE A 256 -32.65 -25.94 -6.19
CA PHE A 256 -33.29 -26.14 -7.48
C PHE A 256 -34.78 -26.46 -7.34
N VAL A 257 -35.50 -26.30 -8.44
CA VAL A 257 -36.94 -26.55 -8.53
C VAL A 257 -37.17 -27.82 -9.34
N LEU A 258 -37.84 -28.79 -8.73
CA LEU A 258 -38.37 -29.96 -9.39
C LEU A 258 -39.76 -29.68 -9.90
N ARG A 259 -40.06 -30.18 -11.10
CA ARG A 259 -41.30 -29.92 -11.82
C ARG A 259 -42.07 -31.22 -11.98
N LEU A 260 -43.26 -31.30 -11.40
CA LEU A 260 -44.19 -32.42 -11.52
C LEU A 260 -45.32 -32.08 -12.47
N LYS A 261 -45.95 -33.08 -13.08
CA LYS A 261 -47.10 -32.83 -13.96
C LYS A 261 -48.29 -32.26 -13.19
N TYR A 262 -49.12 -31.46 -13.87
CA TYR A 262 -50.35 -30.90 -13.29
C TYR A 262 -51.42 -31.92 -12.91
N ASP A 263 -51.39 -33.10 -13.52
CA ASP A 263 -52.27 -34.23 -13.17
C ASP A 263 -51.78 -35.02 -11.95
N THR A 264 -50.67 -34.61 -11.32
CA THR A 264 -50.15 -35.23 -10.10
C THR A 264 -51.11 -34.96 -8.93
N PRO A 265 -51.69 -35.99 -8.29
CA PRO A 265 -52.57 -35.81 -7.13
C PRO A 265 -51.85 -35.13 -5.96
N SER A 266 -52.58 -34.39 -5.12
CA SER A 266 -52.01 -33.68 -3.96
C SER A 266 -51.22 -34.59 -3.02
N GLU A 267 -51.72 -35.81 -2.77
CA GLU A 267 -51.05 -36.84 -1.97
C GLU A 267 -49.66 -37.19 -2.53
N LYS A 268 -49.53 -37.25 -3.86
CA LYS A 268 -48.25 -37.51 -4.55
C LYS A 268 -47.30 -36.30 -4.50
N VAL A 269 -47.83 -35.08 -4.42
CA VAL A 269 -47.02 -33.87 -4.22
C VAL A 269 -46.44 -33.84 -2.81
N GLU A 270 -47.24 -34.21 -1.80
CA GLU A 270 -46.77 -34.34 -0.41
C GLU A 270 -45.75 -35.49 -0.26
N GLU A 271 -46.01 -36.65 -0.86
CA GLU A 271 -45.06 -37.77 -0.92
C GLU A 271 -43.76 -37.35 -1.61
N ALA A 272 -43.83 -36.61 -2.71
CA ALA A 272 -42.67 -36.08 -3.42
C ALA A 272 -41.79 -35.22 -2.50
N MET A 273 -42.38 -34.27 -1.76
CA MET A 273 -41.64 -33.42 -0.81
C MET A 273 -41.03 -34.22 0.35
N THR A 274 -41.71 -35.27 0.80
CA THR A 274 -41.24 -36.15 1.86
C THR A 274 -40.02 -36.95 1.41
N ILE A 275 -40.10 -37.57 0.24
CA ILE A 275 -38.99 -38.31 -0.38
C ILE A 275 -37.75 -37.42 -0.55
N LEU A 276 -37.91 -36.18 -1.02
CA LEU A 276 -36.79 -35.25 -1.18
C LEU A 276 -36.10 -34.95 0.16
N LYS A 277 -36.91 -34.73 1.21
CA LYS A 277 -36.39 -34.46 2.54
C LYS A 277 -35.62 -35.67 3.07
N GLU A 278 -36.17 -36.87 2.93
CA GLU A 278 -35.52 -38.12 3.34
C GLU A 278 -34.18 -38.36 2.63
N ILE A 279 -34.15 -38.23 1.30
CA ILE A 279 -32.91 -38.41 0.51
C ILE A 279 -31.80 -37.52 1.03
N CYS A 280 -32.10 -36.25 1.32
CA CYS A 280 -31.10 -35.31 1.80
C CYS A 280 -30.71 -35.58 3.27
N THR A 281 -31.67 -35.91 4.15
CA THR A 281 -31.38 -36.21 5.57
C THR A 281 -30.60 -37.52 5.75
N GLU A 282 -30.77 -38.50 4.87
CA GLU A 282 -30.02 -39.76 4.89
C GLU A 282 -28.57 -39.63 4.36
N HIS A 283 -28.26 -38.55 3.63
CA HIS A 283 -26.96 -38.39 2.99
C HIS A 283 -25.91 -37.78 3.93
N ALA A 284 -24.84 -38.52 4.23
CA ALA A 284 -23.84 -38.14 5.23
C ALA A 284 -23.14 -36.79 4.98
N SER A 285 -23.02 -36.35 3.72
CA SER A 285 -22.39 -35.07 3.37
C SER A 285 -23.35 -33.87 3.33
N ILE A 286 -24.63 -34.04 3.71
CA ILE A 286 -25.62 -32.96 3.74
C ILE A 286 -25.92 -32.58 5.19
N GLY A 287 -25.84 -31.29 5.49
CA GLY A 287 -26.18 -30.72 6.78
C GLY A 287 -27.60 -30.17 6.84
N GLU A 288 -28.05 -29.86 8.05
CA GLU A 288 -29.34 -29.19 8.28
C GLU A 288 -29.25 -27.66 8.10
N PRO A 289 -30.35 -26.99 7.72
CA PRO A 289 -31.67 -27.55 7.42
C PRO A 289 -31.82 -28.02 5.96
N VAL A 290 -32.62 -29.06 5.76
CA VAL A 290 -33.16 -29.44 4.44
C VAL A 290 -34.56 -28.84 4.31
N LEU A 291 -34.77 -28.02 3.28
CA LEU A 291 -36.03 -27.33 3.04
C LEU A 291 -36.66 -27.86 1.75
N THR A 292 -37.92 -28.30 1.86
CA THR A 292 -38.77 -28.67 0.73
C THR A 292 -40.07 -27.90 0.80
N SER A 293 -40.52 -27.35 -0.32
CA SER A 293 -41.76 -26.57 -0.37
C SER A 293 -42.38 -26.60 -1.76
N PHE A 294 -43.71 -26.73 -1.83
CA PHE A 294 -44.47 -26.50 -3.05
C PHE A 294 -44.63 -24.98 -3.23
N VAL A 295 -43.85 -24.41 -4.16
CA VAL A 295 -43.64 -22.96 -4.24
C VAL A 295 -44.51 -22.27 -5.29
N ASN A 296 -44.93 -22.99 -6.33
CA ASN A 296 -45.68 -22.36 -7.41
C ASN A 296 -46.46 -23.37 -8.28
N PHE A 297 -47.50 -22.86 -8.93
CA PHE A 297 -48.11 -23.45 -10.10
C PHE A 297 -47.48 -22.81 -11.35
N GLY A 298 -46.42 -23.42 -11.88
CA GLY A 298 -45.69 -22.91 -13.06
C GLY A 298 -46.40 -23.22 -14.38
N GLU A 299 -46.03 -22.56 -15.48
CA GLU A 299 -46.78 -22.60 -16.77
C GLU A 299 -47.19 -23.99 -17.28
N SER A 300 -46.43 -25.04 -16.97
CA SER A 300 -46.74 -26.42 -17.38
C SER A 300 -46.41 -27.46 -16.30
N ALA A 301 -46.23 -27.04 -15.04
CA ALA A 301 -45.83 -27.94 -13.96
C ALA A 301 -46.20 -27.42 -12.56
N LEU A 302 -46.36 -28.36 -11.63
CA LEU A 302 -46.31 -28.11 -10.19
C LEU A 302 -44.83 -27.98 -9.77
N GLU A 303 -44.45 -26.87 -9.12
CA GLU A 303 -43.07 -26.56 -8.79
C GLU A 303 -42.76 -26.80 -7.31
N ILE A 304 -41.84 -27.73 -7.03
CA ILE A 304 -41.34 -28.04 -5.70
C ILE A 304 -39.90 -27.55 -5.58
N LEU A 305 -39.64 -26.63 -4.66
CA LEU A 305 -38.31 -26.15 -4.32
C LEU A 305 -37.64 -27.12 -3.34
N LEU A 306 -36.41 -27.53 -3.65
CA LEU A 306 -35.51 -28.23 -2.74
C LEU A 306 -34.28 -27.36 -2.47
N ILE A 307 -33.98 -27.13 -1.19
CA ILE A 307 -32.75 -26.50 -0.71
C ILE A 307 -32.08 -27.44 0.29
N TYR A 308 -30.80 -27.70 0.09
CA TYR A 308 -29.95 -28.40 1.06
C TYR A 308 -28.54 -27.80 1.07
N PHE A 309 -27.78 -28.12 2.11
CA PHE A 309 -26.43 -27.58 2.31
C PHE A 309 -25.43 -28.74 2.36
N ILE A 310 -24.51 -28.78 1.40
CA ILE A 310 -23.41 -29.76 1.39
C ILE A 310 -22.36 -29.30 2.39
N LEU A 311 -21.99 -30.15 3.34
CA LEU A 311 -20.95 -29.87 4.33
C LEU A 311 -19.60 -29.58 3.64
N LYS A 312 -18.73 -28.81 4.31
CA LYS A 312 -17.46 -28.35 3.75
C LYS A 312 -16.56 -29.47 3.24
N GLU A 313 -16.60 -30.63 3.91
CA GLU A 313 -15.81 -31.82 3.59
C GLU A 313 -16.42 -32.66 2.46
N GLY A 314 -17.67 -32.37 2.06
CA GLY A 314 -18.40 -33.10 1.04
C GLY A 314 -17.93 -32.75 -0.37
N ASP A 315 -17.84 -33.76 -1.23
CA ASP A 315 -17.65 -33.53 -2.67
C ASP A 315 -18.95 -32.97 -3.26
N ILE A 316 -18.87 -31.72 -3.75
CA ILE A 316 -20.03 -30.98 -4.26
C ILE A 316 -20.69 -31.66 -5.46
N LEU A 317 -19.89 -32.20 -6.40
CA LEU A 317 -20.40 -32.78 -7.64
C LEU A 317 -20.92 -34.19 -7.41
N GLN A 318 -20.20 -34.98 -6.62
CA GLN A 318 -20.62 -36.34 -6.28
C GLN A 318 -21.90 -36.32 -5.44
N THR A 319 -21.97 -35.46 -4.41
CA THR A 319 -23.18 -35.34 -3.57
C THR A 319 -24.40 -34.93 -4.39
N GLN A 320 -24.25 -33.97 -5.31
CA GLN A 320 -25.35 -33.60 -6.22
C GLN A 320 -25.77 -34.76 -7.12
N THR A 321 -24.80 -35.53 -7.63
CA THR A 321 -25.08 -36.70 -8.46
C THR A 321 -25.85 -37.75 -7.67
N ASP A 322 -25.41 -38.05 -6.45
CA ASP A 322 -26.04 -39.05 -5.59
C ASP A 322 -27.47 -38.65 -5.22
N VAL A 323 -27.70 -37.39 -4.84
CA VAL A 323 -29.05 -36.84 -4.59
C VAL A 323 -29.92 -36.96 -5.83
N ASN A 324 -29.46 -36.46 -6.98
CA ASN A 324 -30.24 -36.48 -8.22
C ASN A 324 -30.61 -37.90 -8.66
N MET A 325 -29.69 -38.86 -8.52
CA MET A 325 -29.94 -40.26 -8.86
C MET A 325 -30.91 -40.93 -7.88
N GLN A 326 -30.88 -40.59 -6.60
CA GLN A 326 -31.86 -41.07 -5.61
C GLN A 326 -33.25 -40.51 -5.88
N ILE A 327 -33.34 -39.22 -6.25
CA ILE A 327 -34.61 -38.58 -6.63
C ILE A 327 -35.23 -39.34 -7.80
N LEU A 328 -34.46 -39.61 -8.85
CA LEU A 328 -34.92 -40.36 -10.02
C LEU A 328 -35.49 -41.73 -9.61
N LYS A 329 -34.71 -42.52 -8.86
CA LYS A 329 -35.10 -43.88 -8.44
C LYS A 329 -36.34 -43.91 -7.55
N ARG A 330 -36.40 -43.04 -6.52
CA ARG A 330 -37.53 -43.03 -5.58
C ARG A 330 -38.80 -42.49 -6.22
N TYR A 331 -38.68 -41.49 -7.11
CA TYR A 331 -39.85 -40.98 -7.85
C TYR A 331 -40.40 -42.01 -8.84
N GLU A 332 -39.55 -42.76 -9.54
CA GLU A 332 -39.97 -43.88 -10.38
C GLU A 332 -40.74 -44.94 -9.59
N ALA A 333 -40.21 -45.36 -8.43
CA ALA A 333 -40.87 -46.33 -7.55
C ALA A 333 -42.22 -45.82 -7.02
N ALA A 334 -42.30 -44.54 -6.67
CA ALA A 334 -43.51 -43.88 -6.20
C ALA A 334 -44.49 -43.50 -7.34
N LYS A 335 -44.13 -43.74 -8.61
CA LYS A 335 -44.89 -43.35 -9.81
C LYS A 335 -45.14 -41.83 -9.91
N ILE A 336 -44.20 -41.03 -9.41
CA ILE A 336 -44.22 -39.57 -9.52
C ILE A 336 -43.53 -39.19 -10.82
N GLN A 337 -44.22 -38.43 -11.68
CA GLN A 337 -43.74 -38.12 -13.03
C GLN A 337 -43.25 -36.68 -13.13
N PHE A 338 -42.02 -36.51 -13.64
CA PHE A 338 -41.51 -35.20 -14.00
C PHE A 338 -42.33 -34.60 -15.14
N ALA A 339 -42.59 -33.30 -15.05
CA ALA A 339 -43.17 -32.55 -16.14
C ALA A 339 -42.15 -32.33 -17.25
N TYR A 340 -42.62 -32.43 -18.49
CA TYR A 340 -41.92 -31.94 -19.66
C TYR A 340 -42.62 -30.64 -20.11
N PRO A 341 -41.93 -29.72 -20.80
CA PRO A 341 -42.59 -28.59 -21.41
C PRO A 341 -43.68 -29.08 -22.38
N THR A 342 -44.95 -28.85 -22.05
CA THR A 342 -46.10 -29.24 -22.88
C THR A 342 -46.87 -28.00 -23.31
N ARG A 343 -47.43 -28.05 -24.51
CA ARG A 343 -48.36 -27.03 -25.01
C ARG A 343 -49.55 -27.74 -25.63
N THR A 344 -50.74 -27.30 -25.25
CA THR A 344 -51.96 -27.70 -25.93
C THR A 344 -52.15 -26.80 -27.15
N VAL A 345 -52.07 -27.38 -28.36
CA VAL A 345 -52.29 -26.65 -29.62
C VAL A 345 -53.68 -27.00 -30.14
N HIS A 346 -54.55 -26.00 -30.19
CA HIS A 346 -55.85 -26.13 -30.87
C HIS A 346 -55.65 -25.81 -32.37
N ILE A 347 -55.70 -26.84 -33.22
CA ILE A 347 -55.62 -26.67 -34.68
C ILE A 347 -57.04 -26.45 -35.22
N GLN A 348 -57.35 -25.21 -35.60
CA GLN A 348 -58.61 -24.89 -36.28
C GLN A 348 -58.45 -25.15 -37.78
N GLY A 349 -59.09 -26.18 -38.30
CA GLY A 349 -59.11 -26.48 -39.73
C GLY A 349 -60.05 -25.52 -40.47
N ASN A 350 -59.53 -24.74 -41.42
CA ASN A 350 -60.37 -24.11 -42.43
C ASN A 350 -60.82 -25.17 -43.44
N GLU A 351 -62.11 -25.52 -43.41
CA GLU A 351 -62.73 -26.32 -44.47
C GLU A 351 -62.63 -25.58 -45.80
N LYS A 352 -62.27 -26.34 -46.84
CA LYS A 352 -62.14 -25.86 -48.22
C LYS A 352 -63.47 -25.29 -48.70
N VAL A 353 -63.44 -24.05 -49.20
CA VAL A 353 -64.45 -23.54 -50.13
C VAL A 353 -64.38 -24.41 -51.38
N VAL A 354 -65.47 -25.16 -51.63
CA VAL A 354 -65.72 -25.86 -52.91
C VAL A 354 -65.97 -24.84 -54.00
#